data_AF-A0A7V3FZ46-F1
#
_entry.id   AF-A0A7V3FZ46-F1
#
_cell.length_a   1.000
_cell.length_b   1.000
_cell.length_c   1.000
_cell.angle_alpha   90.00
_cell.angle_beta   90.00
_cell.angle_gamma   90.00
#
_symmetry.space_group_name_H-M   'P 1'
#
loop_
_entity.id
_entity.type
_entity.pdbx_description
1 polymer ?
#
loop_
_entity_poly.entity_id
_entity_poly.type
_entity_poly.pdbx_seq_one_letter_code
_entity_poly.pdbx_strand_id
1 'polypeptide(L)'
;MVPSRVILVCALLLLGPSVALAEKPDSKKVLAAVKTQLNTLKAPGAVMEVLKDAAVDKTFPEHVFVTVLYPQFPVARAVPKPLKPACLYVQGGDGKLTLLADLQALNDYFGRNVKARKTDEEIKNASKAFLKLYQHFQQDGFYAFALMDGETKIEMGEQGKECTVVSVVMKGGNGKMTLVVKFNPEGNYIGVSTSQLLERGPRPRCQATKLLDPDPIVRHMAEEALLSMGRHAREYLLEQRAKASPELQKAIDAIWERIQREGR
;
A
#
# COMPACT_ATOMS: atom_id res chain seq x y z
N MET A 1 9.06 84.23 -2.44
CA MET A 1 8.97 83.22 -3.51
C MET A 1 9.67 81.97 -3.02
N VAL A 2 8.91 80.94 -2.67
CA VAL A 2 9.41 79.66 -2.13
C VAL A 2 9.09 78.58 -3.18
N PRO A 3 10.05 77.80 -3.69
CA PRO A 3 9.75 76.76 -4.67
C PRO A 3 9.29 75.49 -3.95
N SER A 4 8.03 75.11 -4.18
CA SER A 4 7.45 73.82 -3.80
C SER A 4 8.15 72.68 -4.52
N ARG A 5 8.71 71.73 -3.75
CA ARG A 5 9.22 70.46 -4.27
C ARG A 5 8.09 69.44 -4.32
N VAL A 6 7.75 69.00 -5.54
CA VAL A 6 6.83 67.89 -5.80
C VAL A 6 7.60 66.58 -5.59
N ILE A 7 7.22 65.80 -4.58
CA ILE A 7 7.75 64.46 -4.33
C ILE A 7 6.91 63.46 -5.15
N LEU A 8 7.51 62.90 -6.19
CA LEU A 8 6.92 61.84 -7.02
C LEU A 8 7.09 60.49 -6.29
N VAL A 9 6.02 59.98 -5.69
CA VAL A 9 5.99 58.66 -5.06
C VAL A 9 5.79 57.61 -6.16
N CYS A 10 6.87 56.93 -6.56
CA CYS A 10 6.81 55.74 -7.41
C CYS A 10 6.32 54.54 -6.59
N ALA A 11 5.03 54.21 -6.71
CA ALA A 11 4.47 52.99 -6.16
C ALA A 11 4.98 51.78 -6.95
N LEU A 12 6.00 51.11 -6.42
CA LEU A 12 6.53 49.86 -6.95
C LEU A 12 5.56 48.72 -6.58
N LEU A 13 4.67 48.37 -7.50
CA LEU A 13 3.81 47.18 -7.40
C LEU A 13 4.67 45.92 -7.52
N LEU A 14 4.99 45.31 -6.38
CA LEU A 14 5.59 43.97 -6.30
C LEU A 14 4.56 42.92 -6.74
N LEU A 15 4.54 42.60 -8.03
CA LEU A 15 3.91 41.39 -8.56
C LEU A 15 4.69 40.17 -8.03
N GLY A 16 4.29 39.67 -6.85
CA GLY A 16 4.79 38.41 -6.33
C GLY A 16 4.39 37.26 -7.27
N PRO A 17 5.27 36.26 -7.51
CA PRO A 17 4.91 35.10 -8.31
C PRO A 17 3.74 34.39 -7.64
N SER A 18 2.63 34.30 -8.37
CA SER A 18 1.48 33.50 -7.97
C SER A 18 1.93 32.04 -7.95
N VAL A 19 2.17 31.50 -6.76
CA VAL A 19 2.42 30.07 -6.58
C VAL A 19 1.13 29.37 -6.99
N ALA A 20 1.09 28.87 -8.22
CA ALA A 20 -0.01 28.06 -8.70
C ALA A 20 -0.13 26.86 -7.76
N LEU A 21 -1.29 26.72 -7.13
CA LEU A 21 -1.60 25.56 -6.31
C LEU A 21 -1.49 24.34 -7.22
N ALA A 22 -0.52 23.46 -6.96
CA ALA A 22 -0.29 22.30 -7.81
C ALA A 22 -1.55 21.42 -7.79
N GLU A 23 -2.17 21.23 -8.96
CA GLU A 23 -3.37 20.42 -9.09
C GLU A 23 -3.02 18.94 -8.83
N LYS A 24 -3.90 18.23 -8.09
CA LYS A 24 -3.72 16.79 -7.82
C LYS A 24 -3.62 16.05 -9.18
N PRO A 25 -2.58 15.21 -9.40
CA PRO A 25 -2.46 14.47 -10.65
C PRO A 25 -3.69 13.62 -10.96
N ASP A 26 -4.01 13.47 -12.25
CA ASP A 26 -5.08 12.56 -12.66
C ASP A 26 -4.69 11.10 -12.37
N SER A 27 -5.49 10.43 -11.54
CA SER A 27 -5.17 9.07 -11.07
C SER A 27 -5.07 8.02 -12.18
N LYS A 28 -5.78 8.18 -13.31
CA LYS A 28 -5.68 7.25 -14.44
C LYS A 28 -4.36 7.44 -15.18
N LYS A 29 -3.91 8.69 -15.36
CA LYS A 29 -2.59 9.01 -15.91
C LYS A 29 -1.47 8.45 -15.03
N VAL A 30 -1.58 8.61 -13.71
CA VAL A 30 -0.59 8.06 -12.76
C VAL A 30 -0.51 6.55 -12.88
N LEU A 31 -1.66 5.86 -12.89
CA LEU A 31 -1.72 4.40 -13.04
C LEU A 31 -1.11 3.94 -14.37
N ALA A 32 -1.37 4.67 -15.47
CA ALA A 32 -0.77 4.38 -16.77
C ALA A 32 0.76 4.60 -16.78
N ALA A 33 1.26 5.62 -16.09
CA ALA A 33 2.69 5.87 -15.94
C ALA A 33 3.37 4.73 -15.15
N VAL A 34 2.76 4.28 -14.04
CA VAL A 34 3.24 3.12 -13.28
C VAL A 34 3.28 1.87 -14.17
N LYS A 35 2.22 1.58 -14.91
CA LYS A 35 2.18 0.44 -15.84
C LYS A 35 3.32 0.51 -16.87
N THR A 36 3.59 1.69 -17.41
CA THR A 36 4.67 1.93 -18.38
C THR A 36 6.05 1.66 -17.74
N GLN A 37 6.26 2.09 -16.50
CA GLN A 37 7.49 1.82 -15.77
C GLN A 37 7.67 0.33 -15.47
N LEU A 38 6.61 -0.38 -15.05
CA LEU A 38 6.67 -1.83 -14.82
C LEU A 38 6.98 -2.62 -16.11
N ASN A 39 6.43 -2.20 -17.24
CA ASN A 39 6.74 -2.79 -18.54
C ASN A 39 8.22 -2.58 -18.93
N THR A 40 8.74 -1.37 -18.68
CA THR A 40 10.17 -1.04 -18.91
C THR A 40 11.09 -1.90 -18.06
N LEU A 41 10.69 -2.18 -16.81
CA LEU A 41 11.39 -3.08 -15.90
C LEU A 41 11.17 -4.58 -16.21
N LYS A 42 10.39 -4.92 -17.25
CA LYS A 42 10.01 -6.29 -17.60
C LYS A 42 9.43 -7.04 -16.40
N ALA A 43 8.54 -6.38 -15.66
CA ALA A 43 8.01 -6.84 -14.39
C ALA A 43 6.52 -7.22 -14.47
N PRO A 44 6.14 -8.26 -15.25
CA PRO A 44 4.74 -8.62 -15.49
C PRO A 44 4.06 -9.21 -14.27
N GLY A 45 2.72 -9.20 -14.27
CA GLY A 45 1.91 -9.89 -13.25
C GLY A 45 1.72 -9.12 -11.94
N ALA A 46 2.01 -7.82 -11.93
CA ALA A 46 1.60 -6.95 -10.85
C ALA A 46 0.09 -6.72 -10.88
N VAL A 47 -0.53 -6.76 -9.70
CA VAL A 47 -1.83 -6.15 -9.43
C VAL A 47 -1.58 -4.71 -9.01
N MET A 48 -2.27 -3.77 -9.65
CA MET A 48 -2.11 -2.35 -9.39
C MET A 48 -3.45 -1.71 -9.06
N GLU A 49 -3.47 -0.84 -8.06
CA GLU A 49 -4.66 -0.09 -7.68
C GLU A 49 -4.29 1.32 -7.22
N VAL A 50 -5.16 2.30 -7.47
CA VAL A 50 -5.03 3.62 -6.87
C VAL A 50 -5.45 3.51 -5.40
N LEU A 51 -4.56 3.85 -4.47
CA LEU A 51 -4.87 3.82 -3.05
C LEU A 51 -5.87 4.94 -2.71
N LYS A 52 -7.09 4.54 -2.36
CA LYS A 52 -8.14 5.46 -1.88
C LYS A 52 -8.27 5.31 -0.37
N ASP A 53 -7.90 6.35 0.36
CA ASP A 53 -8.01 6.38 1.82
C ASP A 53 -8.11 7.84 2.30
N ALA A 54 -9.10 8.12 3.15
CA ALA A 54 -9.39 9.48 3.59
C ALA A 54 -8.24 10.12 4.39
N ALA A 55 -7.52 9.33 5.20
CA ALA A 55 -6.38 9.85 5.96
C ALA A 55 -5.21 10.16 5.02
N VAL A 56 -4.96 9.30 4.02
CA VAL A 56 -3.94 9.54 2.98
C VAL A 56 -4.29 10.79 2.17
N ASP A 57 -5.54 10.95 1.73
CA ASP A 57 -5.98 12.12 0.96
C ASP A 57 -5.88 13.43 1.77
N LYS A 58 -6.24 13.42 3.06
CA LYS A 58 -6.06 14.59 3.95
C LYS A 58 -4.59 14.91 4.19
N THR A 59 -3.74 13.90 4.27
CA THR A 59 -2.30 14.08 4.54
C THR A 59 -1.55 14.53 3.30
N PHE A 60 -1.94 14.03 2.12
CA PHE A 60 -1.29 14.26 0.84
C PHE A 60 -2.30 14.66 -0.25
N PRO A 61 -2.95 15.83 -0.14
CA PRO A 61 -4.02 16.23 -1.06
C PRO A 61 -3.56 16.36 -2.52
N GLU A 62 -2.29 16.69 -2.73
CA GLU A 62 -1.68 16.92 -4.05
C GLU A 62 -1.00 15.65 -4.62
N HIS A 63 -1.23 14.48 -4.02
CA HIS A 63 -0.54 13.25 -4.39
C HIS A 63 -1.49 12.13 -4.80
N VAL A 64 -1.03 11.28 -5.71
CA VAL A 64 -1.68 10.01 -6.04
C VAL A 64 -0.75 8.87 -5.69
N PHE A 65 -1.22 7.97 -4.84
CA PHE A 65 -0.54 6.72 -4.51
C PHE A 65 -1.14 5.57 -5.32
N VAL A 66 -0.26 4.74 -5.87
CA VAL A 66 -0.60 3.51 -6.57
C VAL A 66 0.06 2.35 -5.83
N THR A 67 -0.76 1.40 -5.38
CA THR A 67 -0.28 0.14 -4.84
C THR A 67 0.18 -0.76 -5.98
N VAL A 68 1.29 -1.44 -5.78
CA VAL A 68 1.79 -2.49 -6.67
C VAL A 68 2.03 -3.73 -5.83
N LEU A 69 1.36 -4.81 -6.18
CA LEU A 69 1.46 -6.10 -5.50
C LEU A 69 1.81 -7.18 -6.54
N TYR A 70 2.87 -7.92 -6.27
CA TYR A 70 3.23 -9.16 -6.94
C TYR A 70 2.80 -10.32 -6.05
N PRO A 71 1.69 -11.02 -6.38
CA PRO A 71 1.21 -12.13 -5.60
C PRO A 71 2.33 -13.14 -5.35
N GLN A 72 2.57 -13.45 -4.07
CA GLN A 72 3.54 -14.46 -3.66
C GLN A 72 2.94 -15.86 -3.61
N PHE A 73 1.62 -15.92 -3.64
CA PHE A 73 0.87 -17.16 -3.60
C PHE A 73 -0.19 -17.17 -4.69
N PRO A 74 -0.50 -18.35 -5.22
CA PRO A 74 0.12 -19.65 -4.91
C PRO A 74 1.46 -19.91 -5.61
N VAL A 75 1.79 -19.12 -6.63
CA VAL A 75 3.09 -19.19 -7.31
C VAL A 75 3.82 -17.87 -7.09
N ALA A 76 4.90 -17.93 -6.33
CA ALA A 76 5.77 -16.78 -6.13
C ALA A 76 6.44 -16.40 -7.45
N ARG A 77 6.24 -15.16 -7.89
CA ARG A 77 6.91 -14.62 -9.07
C ARG A 77 8.18 -13.90 -8.66
N ALA A 78 9.25 -14.13 -9.40
CA ALA A 78 10.48 -13.35 -9.23
C ALA A 78 10.18 -11.89 -9.54
N VAL A 79 10.37 -11.02 -8.56
CA VAL A 79 10.16 -9.58 -8.70
C VAL A 79 11.50 -8.95 -9.10
N PRO A 80 11.60 -8.28 -10.25
CA PRO A 80 12.86 -7.69 -10.68
C PRO A 80 13.25 -6.52 -9.77
N LYS A 81 14.54 -6.38 -9.47
CA LYS A 81 15.03 -5.21 -8.73
C LYS A 81 14.77 -3.92 -9.53
N PRO A 82 14.44 -2.79 -8.87
CA PRO A 82 14.42 -2.57 -7.41
C PRO A 82 13.08 -2.91 -6.73
N LEU A 83 12.12 -3.51 -7.44
CA LEU A 83 10.79 -3.77 -6.91
C LEU A 83 10.80 -4.82 -5.80
N LYS A 84 9.75 -4.79 -4.97
CA LYS A 84 9.48 -5.74 -3.89
C LYS A 84 8.11 -6.39 -4.11
N PRO A 85 7.81 -7.52 -3.45
CA PRO A 85 6.50 -8.18 -3.52
C PRO A 85 5.33 -7.22 -3.33
N ALA A 86 5.45 -6.25 -2.42
CA ALA A 86 4.54 -5.14 -2.32
C ALA A 86 5.34 -3.84 -2.24
N CYS A 87 4.98 -2.86 -3.07
CA CYS A 87 5.59 -1.54 -3.06
C CYS A 87 4.53 -0.48 -3.44
N LEU A 88 4.87 0.78 -3.24
CA LEU A 88 4.03 1.91 -3.59
C LEU A 88 4.72 2.76 -4.66
N TYR A 89 3.94 3.28 -5.58
CA TYR A 89 4.33 4.41 -6.39
C TYR A 89 3.56 5.64 -5.92
N VAL A 90 4.20 6.80 -5.99
CA VAL A 90 3.58 8.08 -5.70
C VAL A 90 3.97 9.10 -6.74
N GLN A 91 3.00 9.88 -7.21
CA GLN A 91 3.24 11.08 -7.99
C GLN A 91 2.70 12.28 -7.22
N GLY A 92 3.58 13.22 -6.88
CA GLY A 92 3.21 14.46 -6.20
C GLY A 92 2.93 15.60 -7.17
N GLY A 93 2.80 16.81 -6.61
CA GLY A 93 2.57 18.04 -7.38
C GLY A 93 3.74 18.42 -8.30
N ASP A 94 4.93 17.86 -8.09
CA ASP A 94 6.09 18.01 -8.99
C ASP A 94 5.97 17.17 -10.27
N GLY A 95 4.94 16.33 -10.38
CA GLY A 95 4.72 15.43 -11.50
C GLY A 95 5.71 14.26 -11.57
N LYS A 96 6.61 14.09 -10.59
CA LYS A 96 7.60 13.02 -10.61
C LYS A 96 7.04 11.75 -10.00
N LEU A 97 7.16 10.65 -10.75
CA LEU A 97 6.81 9.32 -10.26
C LEU A 97 7.95 8.76 -9.38
N THR A 98 7.65 8.45 -8.13
CA THR A 98 8.60 7.97 -7.12
C THR A 98 8.20 6.57 -6.64
N LEU A 99 9.16 5.64 -6.61
CA LEU A 99 9.00 4.31 -6.04
C LEU A 99 9.33 4.33 -4.55
N LEU A 100 8.41 3.83 -3.71
CA LEU A 100 8.62 3.54 -2.30
C LEU A 100 8.62 2.02 -2.14
N ALA A 101 9.81 1.42 -2.06
CA ALA A 101 9.97 -0.03 -2.03
C ALA A 101 9.91 -0.63 -0.61
N ASP A 102 10.13 0.18 0.43
CA ASP A 102 10.25 -0.26 1.81
C ASP A 102 9.94 0.87 2.82
N LEU A 103 10.04 0.54 4.11
CA LEU A 103 9.81 1.46 5.22
C LEU A 103 10.75 2.67 5.18
N GLN A 104 12.02 2.49 4.81
CA GLN A 104 12.98 3.60 4.78
C GLN A 104 12.56 4.60 3.70
N ALA A 105 12.25 4.13 2.49
CA ALA A 105 11.78 4.98 1.41
C ALA A 105 10.48 5.72 1.79
N LEU A 106 9.56 5.05 2.49
CA LEU A 106 8.34 5.69 3.00
C LEU A 106 8.63 6.74 4.07
N ASN A 107 9.50 6.43 5.04
CA ASN A 107 9.92 7.36 6.09
C ASN A 107 10.54 8.63 5.50
N ASP A 108 11.47 8.47 4.57
CA ASP A 108 12.14 9.58 3.89
C ASP A 108 11.17 10.39 3.03
N TYR A 109 10.20 9.72 2.41
CA TYR A 109 9.16 10.39 1.64
C TYR A 109 8.25 11.22 2.56
N PHE A 110 7.85 10.66 3.69
CA PHE A 110 6.96 11.31 4.64
C PHE A 110 7.62 12.55 5.26
N GLY A 111 8.89 12.45 5.68
CA GLY A 111 9.63 13.58 6.24
C GLY A 111 9.86 14.74 5.26
N ARG A 112 9.88 14.46 3.96
CA ARG A 112 10.04 15.50 2.92
C ARG A 112 8.72 16.15 2.50
N ASN A 113 7.62 15.39 2.49
CA ASN A 113 6.39 15.81 1.81
C ASN A 113 5.23 16.12 2.77
N VAL A 114 5.30 15.70 4.04
CA VAL A 114 4.26 16.05 5.01
C VAL A 114 4.50 17.45 5.54
N LYS A 115 3.56 18.35 5.20
CA LYS A 115 3.49 19.70 5.76
C LYS A 115 3.34 19.61 7.29
N ALA A 116 3.94 20.56 8.02
CA ALA A 116 3.86 20.64 9.47
C ALA A 116 2.40 20.57 9.97
N ARG A 117 2.16 19.77 11.02
CA ARG A 117 0.84 19.48 11.60
C ARG A 117 0.78 20.00 13.03
N LYS A 118 -0.10 20.95 13.30
CA LYS A 118 -0.15 21.65 14.60
C LYS A 118 -1.26 21.09 15.49
N THR A 119 -2.35 20.63 14.88
CA THR A 119 -3.49 20.09 15.63
C THR A 119 -3.35 18.60 15.86
N ASP A 120 -3.98 18.12 16.93
CA ASP A 120 -4.02 16.69 17.25
C ASP A 120 -4.75 15.90 16.17
N GLU A 121 -5.79 16.46 15.55
CA GLU A 121 -6.50 15.81 14.45
C GLU A 121 -5.60 15.64 13.21
N GLU A 122 -4.83 16.67 12.86
CA GLU A 122 -3.87 16.60 11.75
C GLU A 122 -2.79 15.54 11.99
N ILE A 123 -2.26 15.47 13.20
CA ILE A 123 -1.27 14.48 13.62
C ILE A 123 -1.86 13.06 13.55
N LYS A 124 -3.10 12.87 14.03
CA LYS A 124 -3.80 11.58 13.91
C LYS A 124 -4.02 11.18 12.46
N ASN A 125 -4.47 12.10 11.61
CA ASN A 125 -4.67 11.83 10.19
C ASN A 125 -3.36 11.46 9.49
N ALA A 126 -2.28 12.20 9.75
CA ALA A 126 -0.94 11.87 9.23
C ALA A 126 -0.48 10.49 9.69
N SER A 127 -0.67 10.16 10.97
CA SER A 127 -0.25 8.87 11.52
C SER A 127 -1.05 7.70 10.95
N LYS A 128 -2.37 7.88 10.77
CA LYS A 128 -3.23 6.91 10.08
C LYS A 128 -2.84 6.73 8.61
N ALA A 129 -2.50 7.81 7.91
CA ALA A 129 -2.01 7.75 6.54
C ALA A 129 -0.70 6.94 6.46
N PHE A 130 0.23 7.18 7.39
CA PHE A 130 1.47 6.41 7.47
C PHE A 130 1.18 4.91 7.66
N LEU A 131 0.32 4.57 8.62
CA LEU A 131 -0.08 3.18 8.87
C LEU A 131 -0.70 2.53 7.63
N LYS A 132 -1.59 3.24 6.93
CA LYS A 132 -2.24 2.73 5.73
C LYS A 132 -1.23 2.43 4.61
N LEU A 133 -0.26 3.32 4.40
CA LEU A 133 0.81 3.13 3.42
C LEU A 133 1.72 1.97 3.84
N TYR A 134 2.09 1.89 5.13
CA TYR A 134 2.93 0.83 5.67
C TYR A 134 2.28 -0.57 5.60
N GLN A 135 0.98 -0.67 5.85
CA GLN A 135 0.20 -1.91 5.69
C GLN A 135 0.38 -2.52 4.30
N HIS A 136 0.53 -1.70 3.26
CA HIS A 136 0.73 -2.21 1.90
C HIS A 136 2.03 -3.00 1.78
N PHE A 137 3.11 -2.60 2.44
CA PHE A 137 4.37 -3.38 2.41
C PHE A 137 4.26 -4.75 3.08
N GLN A 138 3.25 -4.93 3.95
CA GLN A 138 2.97 -6.22 4.58
C GLN A 138 1.99 -7.08 3.77
N GLN A 139 1.46 -6.57 2.65
CA GLN A 139 0.52 -7.33 1.83
C GLN A 139 1.18 -8.47 1.08
N ASP A 140 0.50 -9.60 1.11
CA ASP A 140 0.70 -10.74 0.22
C ASP A 140 -0.57 -11.04 -0.62
N GLY A 141 -1.59 -10.18 -0.53
CA GLY A 141 -2.89 -10.32 -1.17
C GLY A 141 -3.96 -10.98 -0.31
N PHE A 142 -3.63 -11.47 0.89
CA PHE A 142 -4.57 -12.18 1.77
C PHE A 142 -4.96 -11.38 3.00
N TYR A 143 -4.09 -10.49 3.47
CA TYR A 143 -4.36 -9.72 4.67
C TYR A 143 -5.52 -8.74 4.44
N ALA A 144 -6.47 -8.70 5.37
CA ALA A 144 -7.40 -7.58 5.51
C ALA A 144 -7.11 -6.92 6.86
N PHE A 145 -6.79 -5.63 6.85
CA PHE A 145 -6.47 -4.88 8.05
C PHE A 145 -7.64 -3.99 8.48
N ALA A 146 -7.90 -3.90 9.78
CA ALA A 146 -8.79 -2.90 10.36
C ALA A 146 -7.98 -1.94 11.23
N LEU A 147 -8.34 -0.66 11.15
CA LEU A 147 -7.78 0.39 12.01
C LEU A 147 -8.52 0.37 13.36
N MET A 148 -7.78 0.35 14.45
CA MET A 148 -8.33 0.44 15.80
C MET A 148 -8.39 1.92 16.20
N ASP A 149 -9.41 2.62 15.73
CA ASP A 149 -9.53 4.08 15.94
C ASP A 149 -9.53 4.48 17.42
N GLY A 150 -10.16 3.67 18.29
CA GLY A 150 -10.17 3.89 19.74
C GLY A 150 -8.80 3.75 20.41
N GLU A 151 -7.82 3.13 19.74
CA GLU A 151 -6.45 3.00 20.22
C GLU A 151 -5.53 4.11 19.69
N THR A 152 -6.05 5.03 18.87
CA THR A 152 -5.27 6.15 18.35
C THR A 152 -5.08 7.22 19.42
N LYS A 153 -3.87 7.34 19.97
CA LYS A 153 -3.53 8.22 21.10
C LYS A 153 -2.38 9.16 20.74
N ILE A 154 -2.37 10.35 21.34
CA ILE A 154 -1.26 11.29 21.28
C ILE A 154 -0.73 11.48 22.69
N GLU A 155 0.58 11.38 22.83
CA GLU A 155 1.32 11.59 24.07
C GLU A 155 2.43 12.61 23.82
N MET A 156 2.89 13.29 24.88
CA MET A 156 4.05 14.18 24.80
C MET A 156 5.30 13.38 25.10
N GLY A 157 6.15 13.19 24.10
CA GLY A 157 7.49 12.61 24.24
C GLY A 157 8.58 13.68 24.38
N GLU A 158 9.82 13.24 24.54
CA GLU A 158 10.98 14.14 24.74
C GLU A 158 11.21 15.10 23.56
N GLN A 159 10.91 14.63 22.34
CA GLN A 159 11.16 15.38 21.11
C GLN A 159 9.90 16.03 20.54
N GLY A 160 8.78 16.06 21.26
CA GLY A 160 7.50 16.61 20.81
C GLY A 160 6.35 15.61 20.94
N LYS A 161 5.39 15.65 20.02
CA LYS A 161 4.19 14.79 20.08
C LYS A 161 4.48 13.41 19.47
N GLU A 162 4.08 12.36 20.16
CA GLU A 162 4.11 10.98 19.65
C GLU A 162 2.67 10.48 19.48
N CYS A 163 2.33 10.02 18.28
CA CYS A 163 1.01 9.47 17.98
C CYS A 163 1.10 7.96 17.77
N THR A 164 0.45 7.22 18.67
CA THR A 164 0.29 5.78 18.56
C THR A 164 -0.94 5.45 17.73
N VAL A 165 -0.78 4.64 16.69
CA VAL A 165 -1.86 4.09 15.87
C VAL A 165 -1.74 2.58 15.79
N VAL A 166 -2.87 1.88 15.86
CA VAL A 166 -2.92 0.41 15.89
C VAL A 166 -3.82 -0.12 14.79
N SER A 167 -3.39 -1.19 14.14
CA SER A 167 -4.22 -1.96 13.23
C SER A 167 -4.11 -3.45 13.51
N VAL A 168 -5.22 -4.16 13.34
CA VAL A 168 -5.34 -5.61 13.53
C VAL A 168 -5.66 -6.30 12.21
N VAL A 169 -5.23 -7.56 12.10
CA VAL A 169 -5.58 -8.43 10.97
C VAL A 169 -6.97 -9.01 11.19
N MET A 170 -7.89 -8.75 10.26
CA MET A 170 -9.26 -9.28 10.23
C MET A 170 -9.40 -10.53 9.36
N LYS A 171 -8.53 -10.69 8.36
CA LYS A 171 -8.51 -11.84 7.44
C LYS A 171 -7.10 -12.12 6.96
N GLY A 172 -6.83 -13.36 6.57
CA GLY A 172 -5.53 -13.77 6.00
C GLY A 172 -4.48 -14.11 7.05
N GLY A 173 -4.82 -14.15 8.33
CA GLY A 173 -3.90 -14.48 9.41
C GLY A 173 -4.36 -13.82 10.70
N ASN A 174 -3.43 -13.69 11.64
CA ASN A 174 -3.67 -13.05 12.92
C ASN A 174 -2.56 -12.06 13.19
N GLY A 175 -2.82 -11.08 14.06
CA GLY A 175 -1.78 -10.18 14.52
C GLY A 175 -2.21 -8.73 14.63
N LYS A 176 -1.25 -7.94 15.10
CA LYS A 176 -1.38 -6.50 15.26
C LYS A 176 -0.13 -5.77 14.76
N MET A 177 -0.35 -4.57 14.26
CA MET A 177 0.70 -3.60 13.97
C MET A 177 0.44 -2.35 14.80
N THR A 178 1.48 -1.88 15.47
CA THR A 178 1.49 -0.64 16.23
C THR A 178 2.57 0.26 15.65
N LEU A 179 2.20 1.48 15.30
CA LEU A 179 3.14 2.52 14.90
C LEU A 179 3.11 3.64 15.92
N VAL A 180 4.28 4.16 16.25
CA VAL A 180 4.44 5.40 17.01
C VAL A 180 5.08 6.42 16.06
N VAL A 181 4.28 7.38 15.62
CA VAL A 181 4.70 8.43 14.68
C VAL A 181 5.07 9.67 15.47
N LYS A 182 6.27 10.20 15.23
CA LYS A 182 6.86 11.26 16.04
C LYS A 182 6.85 12.59 15.28
N PHE A 183 6.46 13.64 15.98
CA PHE A 183 6.43 15.01 15.49
C PHE A 183 7.18 15.93 16.44
N ASN A 184 7.97 16.86 15.91
CA ASN A 184 8.65 17.86 16.72
C ASN A 184 7.67 18.94 17.25
N PRO A 185 8.10 19.85 18.15
CA PRO A 185 7.23 20.92 18.67
C PRO A 185 6.66 21.83 17.58
N GLU A 186 7.35 21.97 16.45
CA GLU A 186 6.88 22.74 15.29
C GLU A 186 5.83 21.99 14.44
N GLY A 187 5.57 20.71 14.75
CA GLY A 187 4.64 19.86 14.04
C GLY A 187 5.22 19.12 12.83
N ASN A 188 6.54 19.17 12.63
CA ASN A 188 7.21 18.44 11.55
C ASN A 188 7.35 16.97 11.93
N TYR A 189 7.16 16.09 10.95
CA TYR A 189 7.48 14.67 11.11
C TYR A 189 8.98 14.48 11.34
N ILE A 190 9.35 13.69 12.35
CA ILE A 190 10.76 13.38 12.65
C ILE A 190 11.08 11.88 12.58
N GLY A 191 10.07 11.01 12.56
CA GLY A 191 10.30 9.58 12.41
C GLY A 191 9.12 8.71 12.82
N VAL A 192 9.31 7.41 12.69
CA VAL A 192 8.34 6.39 13.10
C VAL A 192 9.06 5.23 13.77
N SER A 193 8.45 4.68 14.81
CA SER A 193 8.80 3.38 15.37
C SER A 193 7.71 2.38 15.04
N THR A 194 8.10 1.19 14.58
CA THR A 194 7.15 0.15 14.16
C THR A 194 7.31 -1.08 15.04
N SER A 195 6.20 -1.61 15.57
CA SER A 195 6.15 -2.93 16.20
C SER A 195 5.06 -3.74 15.53
N GLN A 196 5.39 -4.94 15.06
CA GLN A 196 4.43 -5.80 14.39
C GLN A 196 4.59 -7.24 14.86
N LEU A 197 3.46 -7.86 15.17
CA LEU A 197 3.35 -9.29 15.42
C LEU A 197 2.31 -9.80 14.43
N LEU A 198 2.77 -10.10 13.21
CA LEU A 198 1.94 -10.62 12.13
C LEU A 198 2.23 -12.09 11.92
N GLU A 199 1.19 -12.90 12.04
CA GLU A 199 1.23 -14.31 11.72
C GLU A 199 0.48 -14.53 10.40
N ARG A 200 1.13 -15.23 9.48
CA ARG A 200 0.51 -15.60 8.22
C ARG A 200 -0.47 -16.73 8.50
N GLY A 201 -1.71 -16.54 8.09
CA GLY A 201 -2.65 -17.66 7.97
C GLY A 201 -2.17 -18.67 6.92
N PRO A 202 -2.91 -19.77 6.73
CA PRO A 202 -2.65 -20.71 5.64
C PRO A 202 -2.57 -19.99 4.29
N ARG A 203 -1.60 -20.38 3.45
CA ARG A 203 -1.43 -19.90 2.09
C ARG A 203 -1.37 -21.08 1.14
N PRO A 204 -2.01 -20.97 -0.03
CA PRO A 204 -1.90 -22.03 -1.02
C PRO A 204 -0.47 -22.08 -1.55
N ARG A 205 0.10 -23.29 -1.56
CA ARG A 205 1.34 -23.59 -2.28
C ARG A 205 0.96 -24.43 -3.50
N CYS A 206 1.91 -25.00 -4.25
CA CYS A 206 1.63 -25.87 -5.40
C CYS A 206 0.87 -27.16 -5.00
N GLN A 207 -0.42 -27.02 -4.64
CA GLN A 207 -1.29 -28.09 -4.17
C GLN A 207 -2.07 -28.72 -5.32
N ALA A 208 -2.35 -27.98 -6.40
CA ALA A 208 -3.02 -28.56 -7.57
C ALA A 208 -2.22 -29.74 -8.13
N THR A 209 -0.89 -29.62 -8.24
CA THR A 209 0.00 -30.70 -8.69
C THR A 209 0.02 -31.93 -7.77
N LYS A 210 -0.57 -31.82 -6.57
CA LYS A 210 -0.64 -32.88 -5.56
C LYS A 210 -2.01 -33.56 -5.49
N LEU A 211 -2.96 -33.17 -6.33
CA LEU A 211 -4.28 -33.81 -6.41
C LEU A 211 -4.22 -35.28 -6.88
N LEU A 212 -3.15 -35.66 -7.58
CA LEU A 212 -2.91 -37.05 -8.01
C LEU A 212 -1.71 -37.69 -7.30
N ASP A 213 -1.28 -37.16 -6.14
CA ASP A 213 -0.18 -37.75 -5.38
C ASP A 213 -0.52 -39.20 -5.01
N PRO A 214 0.41 -40.18 -5.07
CA PRO A 214 0.12 -41.56 -4.71
C PRO A 214 -0.36 -41.72 -3.26
N ASP A 215 0.12 -40.86 -2.35
CA ASP A 215 -0.30 -40.88 -0.95
C ASP A 215 -1.69 -40.22 -0.78
N PRO A 216 -2.72 -40.96 -0.30
CA PRO A 216 -4.05 -40.40 -0.07
C PRO A 216 -4.06 -39.24 0.93
N ILE A 217 -3.15 -39.21 1.90
CA ILE A 217 -3.07 -38.15 2.89
C ILE A 217 -2.60 -36.85 2.21
N VAL A 218 -1.60 -36.94 1.33
CA VAL A 218 -1.10 -35.79 0.58
C VAL A 218 -2.17 -35.25 -0.38
N ARG A 219 -2.93 -36.13 -1.05
CA ARG A 219 -4.08 -35.72 -1.87
C ARG A 219 -5.10 -34.97 -1.04
N HIS A 220 -5.51 -35.53 0.10
CA HIS A 220 -6.50 -34.91 0.97
C HIS A 220 -6.04 -33.54 1.50
N MET A 221 -4.78 -33.41 1.90
CA MET A 221 -4.19 -32.13 2.30
C MET A 221 -4.22 -31.09 1.17
N ALA A 222 -3.93 -31.52 -0.06
CA ALA A 222 -3.98 -30.66 -1.22
C ALA A 222 -5.41 -30.19 -1.51
N GLU A 223 -6.39 -31.10 -1.45
CA GLU A 223 -7.81 -30.79 -1.63
C GLU A 223 -8.32 -29.80 -0.58
N GLU A 224 -8.09 -30.05 0.71
CA GLU A 224 -8.51 -29.15 1.80
C GLU A 224 -7.84 -27.77 1.68
N ALA A 225 -6.56 -27.72 1.30
CA ALA A 225 -5.87 -26.47 1.04
C ALA A 225 -6.48 -25.70 -0.15
N LEU A 226 -6.96 -26.40 -1.18
CA LEU A 226 -7.64 -25.77 -2.32
C LEU A 226 -9.06 -25.31 -1.96
N LEU A 227 -9.80 -26.11 -1.18
CA LEU A 227 -11.16 -25.78 -0.76
C LEU A 227 -11.20 -24.64 0.25
N SER A 228 -10.22 -24.54 1.14
CA SER A 228 -10.09 -23.42 2.07
C SER A 228 -9.77 -22.09 1.37
N MET A 229 -9.20 -22.12 0.17
CA MET A 229 -9.05 -20.90 -0.66
C MET A 229 -10.36 -20.40 -1.25
N GLY A 230 -11.32 -21.30 -1.50
CA GLY A 230 -12.57 -20.96 -2.16
C GLY A 230 -12.37 -20.31 -3.53
N ARG A 231 -13.21 -19.33 -3.90
CA ARG A 231 -13.15 -18.66 -5.22
C ARG A 231 -11.81 -18.00 -5.53
N HIS A 232 -11.02 -17.67 -4.51
CA HIS A 232 -9.71 -17.05 -4.70
C HIS A 232 -8.70 -18.00 -5.39
N ALA A 233 -8.97 -19.31 -5.42
CA ALA A 233 -8.14 -20.29 -6.12
C ALA A 233 -8.24 -20.21 -7.66
N ARG A 234 -9.20 -19.47 -8.22
CA ARG A 234 -9.57 -19.55 -9.65
C ARG A 234 -8.39 -19.38 -10.61
N GLU A 235 -7.70 -18.23 -10.54
CA GLU A 235 -6.63 -17.90 -11.49
C GLU A 235 -5.48 -18.89 -11.40
N TYR A 236 -5.19 -19.38 -10.19
CA TYR A 236 -4.23 -20.45 -9.99
C TYR A 236 -4.66 -21.76 -10.62
N LEU A 237 -5.89 -22.19 -10.37
CA LEU A 237 -6.40 -23.45 -10.92
C LEU A 237 -6.41 -23.40 -12.44
N LEU A 238 -6.78 -22.27 -13.05
CA LEU A 238 -6.70 -22.06 -14.50
C LEU A 238 -5.25 -22.16 -15.02
N GLU A 239 -4.30 -21.53 -14.34
CA GLU A 239 -2.88 -21.60 -14.71
C GLU A 239 -2.33 -23.04 -14.62
N GLN A 240 -2.67 -23.77 -13.55
CA GLN A 240 -2.21 -25.14 -13.35
C GLN A 240 -2.88 -26.09 -14.34
N ARG A 241 -4.18 -25.92 -14.58
CA ARG A 241 -4.94 -26.69 -15.56
C ARG A 241 -4.34 -26.58 -16.95
N ALA A 242 -3.93 -25.38 -17.38
CA ALA A 242 -3.31 -25.16 -18.68
C ALA A 242 -1.97 -25.90 -18.88
N LYS A 243 -1.30 -26.29 -17.78
CA LYS A 243 -0.01 -27.01 -17.77
C LYS A 243 -0.15 -28.49 -17.41
N ALA A 244 -1.35 -28.94 -17.04
CA ALA A 244 -1.61 -30.25 -16.46
C ALA A 244 -1.89 -31.33 -17.50
N SER A 245 -1.61 -32.59 -17.16
CA SER A 245 -2.09 -33.76 -17.90
C SER A 245 -3.62 -33.85 -17.89
N PRO A 246 -4.26 -34.56 -18.83
CA PRO A 246 -5.71 -34.71 -18.87
C PRO A 246 -6.33 -35.20 -17.56
N GLU A 247 -5.67 -36.12 -16.86
CA GLU A 247 -6.12 -36.67 -15.57
C GLU A 247 -6.10 -35.60 -14.48
N LEU A 248 -5.04 -34.80 -14.45
CA LEU A 248 -4.89 -33.73 -13.46
C LEU A 248 -5.83 -32.56 -13.77
N GLN A 249 -6.10 -32.27 -15.05
CA GLN A 249 -7.13 -31.30 -15.44
C GLN A 249 -8.50 -31.69 -14.88
N LYS A 250 -8.90 -32.97 -15.00
CA LYS A 250 -10.17 -33.46 -14.42
C LYS A 250 -10.23 -33.27 -12.90
N ALA A 251 -9.12 -33.57 -12.20
CA ALA A 251 -9.06 -33.38 -10.75
C ALA A 251 -9.17 -31.90 -10.34
N ILE A 252 -8.49 -31.01 -11.09
CA ILE A 252 -8.59 -29.55 -10.88
C ILE A 252 -10.03 -29.07 -11.14
N ASP A 253 -10.65 -29.52 -12.23
CA ASP A 253 -12.02 -29.16 -12.61
C ASP A 253 -13.02 -29.60 -11.52
N ALA A 254 -12.89 -30.83 -11.00
CA ALA A 254 -13.73 -31.33 -9.92
C ALA A 254 -13.63 -30.50 -8.63
N ILE A 255 -12.43 -30.04 -8.29
CA ILE A 255 -12.23 -29.13 -7.13
C ILE A 255 -12.86 -27.77 -7.39
N TRP A 256 -12.71 -27.22 -8.59
CA TRP A 256 -13.31 -25.93 -8.94
C TRP A 256 -14.84 -25.98 -8.88
N GLU A 257 -15.45 -27.02 -9.43
CA GLU A 257 -16.89 -27.25 -9.34
C GLU A 257 -17.36 -27.36 -7.88
N ARG A 258 -16.59 -28.07 -7.03
CA ARG A 258 -16.89 -28.19 -5.61
C ARG A 258 -16.84 -26.84 -4.89
N ILE A 259 -15.82 -26.02 -5.17
CA ILE A 259 -15.72 -24.64 -4.65
C ILE A 259 -16.96 -23.82 -5.03
N GLN A 260 -17.35 -23.86 -6.31
CA GLN A 260 -18.51 -23.13 -6.80
C GLN A 260 -19.80 -23.58 -6.11
N ARG A 261 -19.99 -24.89 -5.95
CA ARG A 261 -21.16 -25.49 -5.32
C ARG A 261 -21.27 -25.18 -3.83
N GLU A 262 -20.17 -25.20 -3.09
CA GLU A 262 -20.14 -24.93 -1.65
C GLU A 262 -20.20 -23.44 -1.31
N GLY A 263 -20.14 -22.55 -2.31
CA GLY A 263 -20.18 -21.11 -2.10
C GLY A 263 -18.97 -20.54 -1.36
N ARG A 264 -17.86 -21.29 -1.31
CA ARG A 264 -16.58 -20.87 -0.71
C ARG A 264 -15.83 -19.90 -1.62
#